data_AF-A0A673KYR0-F1
#
_entry.id   AF-A0A673KYR0-F1
#
_cell.length_a   1.000
_cell.length_b   1.000
_cell.length_c   1.000
_cell.angle_alpha   90.00
_cell.angle_beta   90.00
_cell.angle_gamma   90.00
#
_symmetry.space_group_name_H-M   'P 1'
#
loop_
_entity.id
_entity.type
_entity.pdbx_description
1 polymer ?
#
loop_
_entity_poly.entity_id
_entity_poly.type
_entity_poly.pdbx_seq_one_letter_code
_entity_poly.pdbx_strand_id
1 'polypeptide(L)'
;MAELQMLLEEEIPASKRALVESYQNLTRVADYFVCLRNYLPCDKRKALEETKAYTTQSLASVAYQINALANNVLQLLDIQASQLTSDVCSIRP
;
A
#
# COMPACT_ATOMS: atom_id res chain seq x y z
N MET A 1 16.55 18.85 0.11
CA MET A 1 17.10 18.07 -1.02
C MET A 1 17.16 16.57 -0.70
N ALA A 2 17.82 16.14 0.39
CA ALA A 2 17.92 14.71 0.76
C ALA A 2 16.55 14.03 1.03
N GLU A 3 15.64 14.72 1.71
CA GLU A 3 14.29 14.20 2.03
C GLU A 3 13.41 13.99 0.78
N LEU A 4 13.46 14.94 -0.17
CA LEU A 4 12.75 14.82 -1.45
C LEU A 4 13.27 13.63 -2.26
N GLN A 5 14.59 13.42 -2.25
CA GLN A 5 15.22 12.31 -2.96
C GLN A 5 14.84 10.96 -2.33
N MET A 6 14.84 10.86 -1.01
CA MET A 6 14.40 9.66 -0.28
C MET A 6 12.93 9.30 -0.58
N LEU A 7 12.04 10.31 -0.59
CA LEU A 7 10.64 10.11 -0.94
C LEU A 7 10.47 9.58 -2.37
N LEU A 8 11.19 10.15 -3.33
CA LEU A 8 11.08 9.81 -4.76
C LEU A 8 11.73 8.46 -5.11
N GLU A 9 12.90 8.18 -4.57
CA GLU A 9 13.72 7.04 -4.98
C GLU A 9 13.43 5.78 -4.15
N GLU A 10 13.04 5.95 -2.88
CA GLU A 10 12.88 4.83 -1.95
C GLU A 10 11.46 4.68 -1.43
N GLU A 11 10.94 5.65 -0.68
CA GLU A 11 9.75 5.43 0.14
C GLU A 11 8.46 5.27 -0.68
N ILE A 12 8.21 6.15 -1.65
CA ILE A 12 7.03 6.07 -2.52
C ILE A 12 7.11 4.81 -3.41
N PRO A 13 8.24 4.51 -4.09
CA PRO A 13 8.38 3.28 -4.85
C PRO A 13 8.26 2.00 -4.02
N ALA A 14 8.80 1.97 -2.80
CA ALA A 14 8.68 0.84 -1.88
C ALA A 14 7.24 0.64 -1.42
N SER A 15 6.57 1.71 -0.98
CA SER A 15 5.16 1.67 -0.57
C SER A 15 4.24 1.21 -1.70
N LYS A 16 4.49 1.68 -2.93
CA LYS A 16 3.76 1.23 -4.12
C LYS A 16 3.99 -0.26 -4.40
N ARG A 17 5.23 -0.74 -4.30
CA ARG A 17 5.56 -2.17 -4.48
C ARG A 17 4.85 -3.04 -3.45
N ALA A 18 4.90 -2.65 -2.17
CA ALA A 18 4.22 -3.36 -1.10
C ALA A 18 2.70 -3.47 -1.34
N LEU A 19 2.08 -2.39 -1.85
CA LEU A 19 0.65 -2.39 -2.18
C LEU A 19 0.32 -3.35 -3.33
N VAL A 20 1.17 -3.40 -4.36
CA VAL A 20 1.02 -4.34 -5.49
C VAL A 20 1.19 -5.79 -5.04
N GLU A 21 2.19 -6.08 -4.21
CA GLU A 21 2.38 -7.42 -3.63
C GLU A 21 1.18 -7.83 -2.77
N SER A 22 0.67 -6.92 -1.93
CA SER A 22 -0.49 -7.16 -1.09
C SER A 22 -1.73 -7.54 -1.93
N TYR A 23 -1.96 -6.84 -3.04
CA TYR A 23 -3.00 -7.17 -4.01
C TYR A 23 -2.82 -8.58 -4.60
N GLN A 24 -1.61 -8.92 -5.07
CA GLN A 24 -1.34 -10.25 -5.64
C GLN A 24 -1.52 -11.37 -4.63
N ASN A 25 -1.09 -11.16 -3.39
CA ASN A 25 -1.23 -12.13 -2.30
C ASN A 25 -2.71 -12.36 -1.98
N LEU A 26 -3.50 -11.30 -1.89
CA LEU A 26 -4.95 -11.35 -1.72
C LEU A 26 -5.63 -12.18 -2.83
N THR A 27 -5.26 -11.96 -4.09
CA THR A 27 -5.79 -12.75 -5.22
C THR A 27 -5.44 -14.22 -5.08
N ARG A 28 -4.18 -14.56 -4.76
CA ARG A 28 -3.75 -15.95 -4.57
C ARG A 28 -4.49 -16.65 -3.44
N VAL A 29 -4.76 -15.96 -2.33
CA VAL A 29 -5.53 -16.53 -1.22
C VAL A 29 -6.98 -16.76 -1.61
N ALA A 30 -7.58 -15.84 -2.37
CA ALA A 30 -8.93 -16.03 -2.90
C ALA A 30 -8.99 -17.27 -3.83
N ASP A 31 -8.02 -17.40 -4.74
CA ASP A 31 -7.93 -18.54 -5.66
C ASP A 31 -7.73 -19.86 -4.92
N TYR A 32 -6.85 -19.87 -3.91
CA TYR A 32 -6.64 -21.02 -3.05
C TYR A 32 -7.94 -21.45 -2.36
N PHE A 33 -8.71 -20.51 -1.81
CA PHE A 33 -9.99 -20.80 -1.16
C PHE A 33 -11.05 -21.34 -2.12
N VAL A 34 -11.12 -20.80 -3.34
CA VAL A 34 -12.03 -21.30 -4.38
C VAL A 34 -11.67 -22.74 -4.76
N CYS A 35 -10.38 -23.05 -4.88
CA CYS A 35 -9.90 -24.39 -5.18
C CYS A 35 -10.20 -25.37 -4.03
N LEU A 36 -9.91 -24.97 -2.79
CA LEU A 36 -10.16 -25.80 -1.60
C LEU A 36 -11.64 -26.15 -1.45
N ARG A 37 -12.54 -25.20 -1.74
CA ARG A 37 -14.00 -25.40 -1.65
C ARG A 37 -14.53 -26.40 -2.67
N ASN A 38 -13.93 -26.47 -3.86
CA ASN A 38 -14.43 -27.28 -4.97
C ASN A 38 -13.87 -28.71 -4.96
N TYR A 39 -12.68 -28.93 -4.38
CA TYR A 39 -11.94 -30.19 -4.57
C TYR A 39 -11.67 -30.99 -3.29
N LEU A 40 -11.83 -30.42 -2.09
CA LEU A 40 -11.52 -31.10 -0.85
C LEU A 40 -12.76 -31.16 0.08
N PRO A 41 -13.05 -32.31 0.70
CA PRO A 41 -13.98 -32.38 1.83
C PRO A 41 -13.32 -31.70 3.05
N CYS A 42 -13.31 -30.37 3.04
CA CYS A 42 -12.78 -29.55 4.11
C CYS A 42 -13.87 -29.26 5.16
N ASP A 43 -13.45 -29.11 6.42
CA ASP A 43 -14.33 -28.61 7.47
C ASP A 43 -14.65 -27.14 7.20
N LYS A 44 -15.83 -26.90 6.63
CA LYS A 44 -16.29 -25.58 6.17
C LYS A 44 -16.24 -24.53 7.27
N ARG A 45 -16.41 -24.92 8.55
CA ARG A 45 -16.33 -23.96 9.67
C ARG A 45 -14.91 -23.49 9.90
N LYS A 46 -13.95 -24.41 9.95
CA LYS A 46 -12.54 -24.07 10.12
C LYS A 46 -12.02 -23.23 8.95
N ALA A 47 -12.35 -23.63 7.73
CA ALA A 47 -12.00 -22.88 6.52
C ALA A 47 -12.56 -21.45 6.55
N LEU A 48 -13.82 -21.28 6.95
CA LEU A 48 -14.45 -19.96 7.06
C LEU A 48 -13.77 -19.06 8.10
N GLU A 49 -13.42 -19.59 9.27
CA GLU A 49 -12.74 -18.80 10.31
C GLU A 49 -11.33 -18.37 9.87
N GLU A 50 -10.59 -19.26 9.20
CA GLU A 50 -9.30 -18.91 8.58
C GLU A 50 -9.47 -17.81 7.51
N THR A 51 -10.51 -17.89 6.67
CA THR A 51 -10.80 -16.82 5.69
C THR A 51 -11.09 -15.49 6.39
N LYS A 52 -11.90 -15.48 7.46
CA LYS A 52 -12.25 -14.26 8.19
C LYS A 52 -11.02 -13.60 8.81
N ALA A 53 -10.17 -14.38 9.46
CA ALA A 53 -8.93 -13.91 10.06
C ALA A 53 -8.03 -13.28 8.99
N TYR A 54 -7.82 -14.00 7.87
CA TYR A 54 -6.99 -13.51 6.77
C TYR A 54 -7.58 -12.26 6.10
N THR A 55 -8.90 -12.21 5.91
CA THR A 55 -9.60 -11.04 5.34
C THR A 55 -9.43 -9.81 6.24
N THR A 56 -9.55 -9.99 7.55
CA THR A 56 -9.38 -8.91 8.53
C THR A 56 -7.95 -8.39 8.53
N GLN A 57 -6.96 -9.30 8.55
CA GLN A 57 -5.55 -8.95 8.48
C GLN A 57 -5.20 -8.23 7.18
N SER A 58 -5.72 -8.72 6.05
CA SER A 58 -5.44 -8.13 4.74
C SER A 58 -6.08 -6.76 4.58
N LEU A 59 -7.31 -6.57 5.09
CA LEU A 59 -7.98 -5.28 5.12
C LEU A 59 -7.16 -4.25 5.91
N ALA A 60 -6.70 -4.61 7.11
CA ALA A 60 -5.87 -3.75 7.94
C ALA A 60 -4.53 -3.42 7.26
N SER A 61 -3.87 -4.41 6.67
CA SER A 61 -2.60 -4.26 5.95
C SER A 61 -2.73 -3.30 4.76
N VAL A 62 -3.74 -3.49 3.91
CA VAL A 62 -3.98 -2.62 2.74
C VAL A 62 -4.34 -1.20 3.17
N ALA A 63 -5.18 -1.03 4.20
CA ALA A 63 -5.52 0.30 4.71
C ALA A 63 -4.28 1.05 5.22
N TYR A 64 -3.40 0.37 5.95
CA TYR A 64 -2.14 0.95 6.42
C TYR A 64 -1.22 1.36 5.26
N GLN A 65 -1.06 0.48 4.26
CA GLN A 65 -0.22 0.76 3.09
C GLN A 65 -0.73 1.95 2.27
N ILE A 66 -2.05 2.05 2.07
CA ILE A 66 -2.67 3.20 1.39
C ILE A 66 -2.43 4.49 2.18
N ASN A 67 -2.62 4.44 3.51
CA ASN A 67 -2.38 5.60 4.37
C ASN A 67 -0.90 6.05 4.32
N ALA A 68 0.04 5.11 4.39
CA ALA A 68 1.47 5.43 4.30
C ALA A 68 1.81 6.09 2.96
N LEU A 69 1.35 5.50 1.84
CA LEU A 69 1.59 6.06 0.51
C LEU A 69 0.98 7.46 0.36
N ALA A 70 -0.23 7.69 0.86
CA ALA A 70 -0.89 8.99 0.80
C ALA A 70 -0.10 10.06 1.57
N ASN A 71 0.38 9.74 2.78
CA ASN A 71 1.18 10.68 3.57
C ASN A 71 2.49 11.04 2.87
N ASN A 72 3.20 10.04 2.31
CA ASN A 72 4.46 10.28 1.62
C ASN A 72 4.27 11.14 0.36
N VAL A 73 3.17 10.95 -0.38
CA VAL A 73 2.83 11.78 -1.54
C VAL A 73 2.45 13.21 -1.13
N LEU A 74 1.70 13.39 -0.05
CA LEU A 74 1.39 14.73 0.47
C LEU A 74 2.66 15.47 0.90
N GLN A 75 3.54 14.80 1.64
CA GLN A 75 4.83 15.35 2.06
C GLN A 75 5.71 15.74 0.86
N LEU A 76 5.74 14.91 -0.19
CA LEU A 76 6.43 15.23 -1.44
C LEU A 76 5.90 16.53 -2.06
N LEU A 77 4.58 16.68 -2.15
CA LEU A 77 3.94 17.85 -2.75
C LEU A 77 4.19 19.11 -1.93
N ASP A 78 4.14 19.03 -0.60
CA ASP A 78 4.43 20.15 0.30
C ASP A 78 5.88 20.63 0.14
N ILE A 79 6.83 19.70 0.06
CA ILE A 79 8.25 20.03 -0.18
C ILE A 79 8.42 20.72 -1.54
N GLN A 80 7.81 20.19 -2.60
CA GLN A 80 7.90 20.79 -3.93
C GLN A 80 7.24 22.18 -4.01
N ALA A 81 6.09 22.37 -3.35
CA ALA A 81 5.41 23.67 -3.29
C ALA A 81 6.24 24.73 -2.55
N SER A 82 6.90 24.34 -1.45
CA SER A 82 7.78 25.23 -0.69
C SER A 82 9.01 25.65 -1.49
N GLN A 83 9.61 24.73 -2.26
CA GLN A 83 10.74 25.01 -3.15
C GLN A 83 10.35 26.01 -4.24
N LEU A 84 9.23 25.77 -4.94
CA LEU A 84 8.70 26.68 -5.95
C LEU A 84 8.43 28.09 -5.39
N THR A 85 7.85 28.18 -4.19
CA THR A 85 7.57 29.47 -3.54
C THR A 85 8.87 30.22 -3.22
N SER A 86 9.89 29.52 -2.72
CA SER A 86 11.22 30.08 -2.48
C SER A 86 11.87 30.57 -3.77
N ASP A 87 11.82 29.76 -4.83
CA ASP A 87 12.40 30.09 -6.13
C ASP A 87 11.74 31.32 -6.74
N VAL A 88 10.40 31.41 -6.71
CA VAL A 88 9.65 32.59 -7.16
C VAL A 88 10.00 33.84 -6.36
N CYS A 89 10.22 33.71 -5.04
CA CYS A 89 10.64 34.82 -4.20
C CYS A 89 12.05 35.31 -4.56
N SER A 90 12.96 34.39 -4.89
CA SER A 90 14.32 34.71 -5.33
C SER A 90 14.40 35.33 -6.72
N ILE A 91 13.38 35.13 -7.57
CA ILE A 91 13.29 35.70 -8.93
C ILE A 91 12.60 37.07 -8.92
N ARG A 92 11.90 37.45 -7.85
CA ARG A 92 11.22 38.74 -7.75
C ARG A 92 12.26 39.87 -7.62
N PRO A 93 12.28 40.86 -8.52
CA PRO A 93 13.26 41.96 -8.55
C PRO A 93 13.12 42.94 -7.38
#